data_AF-A0A497Q447-F1
#
_entry.id   AF-A0A497Q447-F1
#
_cell.length_a   1.000
_cell.length_b   1.000
_cell.length_c   1.000
_cell.angle_alpha   90.00
_cell.angle_beta   90.00
_cell.angle_gamma   90.00
#
_symmetry.space_group_name_H-M   'P 1'
#
loop_
_entity.id
_entity.type
_entity.pdbx_description
1 polymer ?
#
loop_
_entity_poly.entity_id
_entity_poly.type
_entity_poly.pdbx_seq_one_letter_code
_entity_poly.pdbx_strand_id
1 'polypeptide(L)'
;MTDERTVIDEFGGAGIDPQVKLADERYEIIGDILCEVYEPGKEKWILSDMLDSVILDKYLGLPIFLLVMWAMFHFTFQISLVFMEMISQLFAWIGTLTAQIPIPWLAALLTDGVISGVGFILTFVPPIFFLYLAISILEDTGYLSRAAFVVDRIMVKMGLHGRSFIPLLLGFGCSVAAVMASRTVEGKSNRLTTLLVSPLMSCAGRLPAYIILAGVFFPDYAGTMVFFMYVLGILMAVIVALVFKNTLFREESSSLLMELSMYQMPTAHGSFRHMWDRGMVFIKHAGGYLLVGSIVMWFLSAFGLGGFGVPIDESYLGLIGHAIQPIFAPLGFGWEVVSALIFGFMAKEAIVQSLSVIYAVGSGITLESALLASITPASALALMVFILLYIPCIATVGAVKKETGSVKWTIFSVGYQLILAYGVAYLFFIIGGLFFV
;
A
#
# COMPACT_ATOMS: atom_id res chain seq x y z
N MET A 1 57.47 -7.42 6.60
CA MET A 1 56.61 -8.51 7.11
C MET A 1 56.84 -8.57 8.61
N THR A 2 56.01 -7.89 9.38
CA THR A 2 55.89 -8.11 10.83
C THR A 2 55.44 -9.55 11.03
N ASP A 3 56.17 -10.31 11.86
CA ASP A 3 55.89 -11.73 12.14
C ASP A 3 54.57 -11.82 12.91
N GLU A 4 53.66 -12.70 12.48
CA GLU A 4 52.30 -12.84 13.03
C GLU A 4 52.32 -13.13 14.54
N ARG A 5 53.41 -13.75 15.01
CA ARG A 5 53.66 -14.03 16.43
C ARG A 5 53.97 -12.78 17.26
N THR A 6 54.66 -11.78 16.71
CA THR A 6 55.03 -10.57 17.44
C THR A 6 53.84 -9.64 17.74
N VAL A 7 52.85 -9.58 16.84
CA VAL A 7 51.67 -8.71 17.01
C VAL A 7 50.69 -9.28 18.05
N ILE A 8 50.60 -10.61 18.13
CA ILE A 8 49.75 -11.31 19.10
C ILE A 8 50.31 -11.18 20.53
N ASP A 9 51.62 -11.29 20.69
CA ASP A 9 52.28 -11.20 22.00
C ASP A 9 52.36 -9.76 22.56
N GLU A 10 52.47 -8.72 21.73
CA GLU A 10 52.53 -7.32 22.18
C GLU A 10 51.15 -6.71 22.53
N PHE A 11 50.07 -7.15 21.88
CA PHE A 11 48.77 -6.45 21.94
C PHE A 11 47.60 -7.27 22.48
N GLY A 12 47.79 -8.55 22.79
CA GLY A 12 46.78 -9.38 23.46
C GLY A 12 46.30 -8.84 24.83
N GLY A 13 47.06 -7.93 25.45
CA GLY A 13 46.70 -7.28 26.72
C GLY A 13 45.79 -6.05 26.62
N ALA A 14 45.55 -5.49 25.42
CA ALA A 14 44.90 -4.19 25.25
C ALA A 14 43.40 -4.24 24.91
N GLY A 15 42.78 -5.43 24.87
CA GLY A 15 41.35 -5.60 24.57
C GLY A 15 40.94 -5.30 23.12
N ILE A 16 41.92 -5.18 22.22
CA ILE A 16 41.72 -4.96 20.78
C ILE A 16 41.98 -6.29 20.08
N ASP A 17 41.09 -6.70 19.18
CA ASP A 17 41.22 -7.95 18.41
C ASP A 17 42.53 -7.91 17.59
N PRO A 18 43.49 -8.83 17.84
CA PRO A 18 44.77 -8.88 17.13
C PRO A 18 44.62 -8.95 15.60
N GLN A 19 43.51 -9.52 15.11
CA GLN A 19 43.25 -9.63 13.68
C GLN A 19 42.94 -8.28 13.02
N VAL A 20 42.26 -7.39 13.74
CA VAL A 20 41.93 -6.03 13.26
C VAL A 20 43.20 -5.19 13.14
N LYS A 21 44.10 -5.31 14.12
CA LYS A 21 45.34 -4.54 14.13
C LYS A 21 46.33 -4.98 13.05
N LEU A 22 46.41 -6.28 12.80
CA LEU A 22 47.19 -6.84 11.69
C LEU A 22 46.62 -6.41 10.33
N ALA A 23 45.29 -6.27 10.22
CA ALA A 23 44.67 -5.72 9.02
C ALA A 23 45.04 -4.24 8.82
N ASP A 24 44.99 -3.42 9.89
CA ASP A 24 45.37 -2.00 9.83
C ASP A 24 46.83 -1.81 9.37
N GLU A 25 47.80 -2.55 9.92
CA GLU A 25 49.21 -2.48 9.47
C GLU A 25 49.35 -2.85 7.98
N ARG A 26 48.62 -3.87 7.52
CA ARG A 26 48.63 -4.26 6.10
C ARG A 26 48.04 -3.18 5.22
N TYR A 27 46.96 -2.53 5.65
CA TYR A 27 46.36 -1.41 4.92
C TYR A 27 47.25 -0.17 4.89
N GLU A 28 48.01 0.09 5.96
CA GLU A 28 49.03 1.16 5.99
C GLU A 28 50.12 0.92 4.94
N ILE A 29 50.71 -0.28 4.94
CA ILE A 29 51.75 -0.65 3.96
C ILE A 29 51.20 -0.61 2.53
N ILE A 30 49.96 -1.09 2.32
CA ILE A 30 49.30 -1.01 1.01
C ILE A 30 49.11 0.46 0.61
N GLY A 31 48.77 1.35 1.54
CA GLY A 31 48.65 2.79 1.33
C GLY A 31 49.97 3.43 0.90
N ASP A 32 51.07 3.08 1.56
CA ASP A 32 52.41 3.59 1.22
C ASP A 32 52.85 3.13 -0.18
N ILE A 33 52.64 1.85 -0.51
CA ILE A 33 52.96 1.29 -1.84
C ILE A 33 52.07 1.92 -2.91
N LEU A 34 50.78 2.15 -2.62
CA LEU A 34 49.87 2.84 -3.54
C LEU A 34 50.36 4.26 -3.84
N CYS A 35 50.86 5.01 -2.85
CA CYS A 35 51.40 6.35 -3.07
C CYS A 35 52.62 6.39 -4.01
N GLU A 36 53.44 5.33 -4.02
CA GLU A 36 54.61 5.25 -4.90
C GLU A 36 54.29 4.78 -6.33
N VAL A 37 53.26 3.95 -6.50
CA VAL A 37 52.98 3.24 -7.76
C VAL A 37 51.76 3.78 -8.50
N TYR A 38 50.84 4.45 -7.79
CA TYR A 38 49.59 4.94 -8.35
C TYR A 38 49.71 6.41 -8.77
N GLU A 39 49.83 6.65 -10.07
CA GLU A 39 49.51 7.95 -10.64
C GLU A 39 47.98 8.06 -10.76
N PRO A 40 47.31 8.99 -10.06
CA PRO A 40 45.88 9.20 -10.24
C PRO A 40 45.64 9.65 -11.68
N GLY A 41 45.12 8.73 -12.50
CA GLY A 41 44.64 9.08 -13.83
C GLY A 41 43.60 10.19 -13.69
N LYS A 42 43.62 11.19 -14.57
CA LYS A 42 42.57 12.23 -14.61
C LYS A 42 41.22 11.53 -14.53
N GLU A 43 40.48 11.72 -13.43
CA GLU A 43 39.13 11.18 -13.27
C GLU A 43 38.29 11.69 -14.43
N LYS A 44 38.16 10.86 -15.46
CA LYS A 44 37.21 11.10 -16.52
C LYS A 44 35.88 10.80 -15.89
N TRP A 45 35.13 11.86 -15.57
CA TRP A 45 33.76 11.75 -15.11
C TRP A 45 33.01 10.80 -16.03
N ILE A 46 32.68 9.62 -15.50
CA ILE A 46 31.86 8.65 -16.21
C ILE A 46 30.44 9.21 -16.16
N LEU A 47 29.61 8.92 -17.16
CA LEU A 47 28.19 9.34 -17.15
C LEU A 47 27.48 8.96 -15.84
N SER A 48 27.89 7.85 -15.22
CA SER A 48 27.45 7.41 -13.89
C SER A 48 27.76 8.44 -12.80
N ASP A 49 28.98 8.98 -12.77
CA ASP A 49 29.44 9.92 -11.74
C ASP A 49 28.72 11.26 -11.87
N MET A 50 28.50 11.72 -13.12
CA MET A 50 27.72 12.93 -13.39
C MET A 50 26.27 12.76 -12.93
N LEU A 51 25.67 11.61 -13.21
CA LEU A 51 24.27 11.35 -12.87
C LEU A 51 24.08 11.21 -11.36
N ASP A 52 24.98 10.48 -10.69
CA ASP A 52 24.97 10.35 -9.23
C ASP A 52 25.24 11.68 -8.53
N SER A 53 26.05 12.59 -9.10
CA SER A 53 26.25 13.93 -8.53
C SER A 53 24.96 14.75 -8.43
N VAL A 54 24.00 14.51 -9.32
CA VAL A 54 22.70 15.19 -9.36
C VAL A 54 21.65 14.42 -8.56
N ILE A 55 21.61 13.09 -8.71
CA ILE A 55 20.60 12.23 -8.06
C ILE A 55 20.86 12.09 -6.56
N LEU A 56 22.12 12.07 -6.13
CA LEU A 56 22.50 11.93 -4.72
C LEU A 56 22.71 13.28 -4.02
N ASP A 57 22.49 14.39 -4.71
CA ASP A 57 22.61 15.71 -4.09
C ASP A 57 21.61 15.87 -2.94
N LYS A 58 22.05 16.56 -1.89
CA LYS A 58 21.28 16.75 -0.66
C LYS A 58 19.96 17.49 -0.88
N TYR A 59 19.90 18.40 -1.86
CA TYR A 59 18.74 19.23 -2.12
C TYR A 59 18.00 18.82 -3.39
N LEU A 60 18.70 18.42 -4.45
CA LEU A 60 18.11 17.99 -5.72
C LEU A 60 17.66 16.53 -5.72
N GLY A 61 18.27 15.66 -4.91
CA GLY A 61 17.95 14.24 -4.89
C GLY A 61 16.49 13.94 -4.51
N LEU A 62 15.96 14.61 -3.48
CA LEU A 62 14.56 14.39 -3.04
C LEU A 62 13.51 14.91 -4.06
N PRO A 63 13.63 16.12 -4.63
CA PRO A 63 12.76 16.56 -5.72
C PRO A 63 12.81 15.66 -6.96
N ILE A 64 14.00 15.24 -7.40
CA ILE A 64 14.15 14.32 -8.53
C ILE A 64 13.46 13.00 -8.21
N PHE A 65 13.65 12.49 -7.00
CA PHE A 65 12.96 11.31 -6.51
C PHE A 65 11.44 11.43 -6.60
N LEU A 66 10.87 12.51 -6.04
CA LEU A 66 9.43 12.74 -6.10
C LEU A 66 8.92 12.87 -7.54
N LEU A 67 9.68 13.49 -8.43
CA LEU A 67 9.35 13.62 -9.85
C LEU A 67 9.35 12.26 -10.55
N VAL A 68 10.37 11.42 -10.34
CA VAL A 68 10.44 10.08 -10.92
C VAL A 68 9.29 9.21 -10.41
N MET A 69 8.97 9.27 -9.11
CA MET A 69 7.83 8.56 -8.55
C MET A 69 6.50 9.06 -9.10
N TRP A 70 6.32 10.39 -9.22
CA TRP A 70 5.14 10.97 -9.86
C TRP A 70 4.99 10.49 -11.31
N ALA A 71 6.07 10.50 -12.09
CA ALA A 71 6.07 10.02 -13.47
C ALA A 71 5.71 8.53 -13.55
N MET A 72 6.25 7.71 -12.65
CA MET A 72 5.93 6.28 -12.53
C MET A 72 4.43 6.04 -12.29
N PHE A 73 3.84 6.74 -11.32
CA PHE A 73 2.41 6.61 -11.01
C PHE A 73 1.53 7.17 -12.14
N HIS A 74 1.88 8.32 -12.70
CA HIS A 74 1.16 8.93 -13.80
C HIS A 74 1.13 8.01 -15.03
N PHE A 75 2.28 7.46 -15.42
CA PHE A 75 2.41 6.46 -16.49
C PHE A 75 1.51 5.24 -16.22
N THR A 76 1.59 4.70 -15.00
CA THR A 76 0.82 3.52 -14.60
C THR A 76 -0.68 3.75 -14.72
N PHE A 77 -1.22 4.82 -14.14
CA PHE A 77 -2.67 5.05 -14.12
C PHE A 77 -3.21 5.51 -15.48
N GLN A 78 -2.53 6.42 -16.18
CA GLN A 78 -2.99 6.92 -17.47
C GLN A 78 -3.14 5.82 -18.52
N ILE A 79 -2.12 4.97 -18.66
CA ILE A 79 -2.16 3.88 -19.63
C ILE A 79 -3.20 2.84 -19.20
N SER A 80 -3.27 2.55 -17.90
CA SER A 80 -4.22 1.56 -17.40
C SER A 80 -5.68 1.95 -17.61
N LEU A 81 -6.04 3.23 -17.53
CA LEU A 81 -7.42 3.69 -17.71
C LEU A 81 -8.05 3.20 -19.03
N VAL A 82 -7.28 3.23 -20.12
CA VAL A 82 -7.74 2.75 -21.44
C VAL A 82 -8.08 1.25 -21.39
N PHE A 83 -7.22 0.45 -20.77
CA PHE A 83 -7.44 -0.99 -20.65
C PHE A 83 -8.55 -1.34 -19.66
N MET A 84 -8.68 -0.57 -18.56
CA MET A 84 -9.75 -0.75 -17.59
C MET A 84 -11.12 -0.54 -18.23
N GLU A 85 -11.27 0.52 -19.03
CA GLU A 85 -12.52 0.82 -19.72
C GLU A 85 -12.86 -0.23 -20.79
N MET A 86 -11.85 -0.73 -21.51
CA MET A 86 -12.08 -1.81 -22.47
C MET A 86 -12.56 -3.10 -21.79
N ILE A 87 -12.02 -3.42 -20.62
CA ILE A 87 -12.44 -4.60 -19.83
C ILE A 87 -13.84 -4.38 -19.26
N SER A 88 -14.15 -3.20 -18.69
CA SER A 88 -15.47 -2.92 -18.11
C SER A 88 -16.57 -3.04 -19.18
N GLN A 89 -16.36 -2.47 -20.37
CA GLN A 89 -17.29 -2.54 -21.48
C GLN A 89 -17.48 -3.98 -21.99
N LEU A 90 -16.40 -4.76 -22.09
CA LEU A 90 -16.47 -6.16 -22.49
C LEU A 90 -17.35 -6.98 -21.51
N PHE A 91 -17.13 -6.82 -20.21
CA PHE A 91 -17.88 -7.56 -19.18
C PHE A 91 -19.31 -7.06 -19.04
N ALA A 92 -19.57 -5.76 -19.25
CA ALA A 92 -20.93 -5.22 -19.33
C ALA A 92 -21.69 -5.86 -20.49
N TRP A 93 -21.06 -5.99 -21.67
CA TRP A 93 -21.66 -6.66 -22.82
C TRP A 93 -21.96 -8.14 -22.53
N ILE A 94 -21.03 -8.88 -21.91
CA ILE A 94 -21.25 -10.29 -21.50
C ILE A 94 -22.39 -10.40 -20.48
N GLY A 95 -22.52 -9.42 -19.58
CA GLY A 95 -23.63 -9.32 -18.62
C GLY A 95 -24.99 -9.25 -19.31
N THR A 96 -25.12 -8.50 -20.41
CA THR A 96 -26.39 -8.41 -21.14
C THR A 96 -26.84 -9.75 -21.75
N LEU A 97 -25.91 -10.63 -22.11
CA LEU A 97 -26.21 -11.95 -22.67
C LEU A 97 -26.73 -12.92 -21.61
N THR A 98 -26.21 -12.82 -20.39
CA THR A 98 -26.61 -13.70 -19.28
C THR A 98 -27.88 -13.24 -18.56
N ALA A 99 -28.25 -11.97 -18.73
CA ALA A 99 -29.52 -11.42 -18.26
C ALA A 99 -30.76 -12.03 -18.98
N GLN A 100 -30.57 -12.71 -20.12
CA GLN A 100 -31.66 -13.36 -20.87
C GLN A 100 -32.08 -14.73 -20.28
N ILE A 101 -31.45 -15.17 -19.19
CA ILE A 101 -31.77 -16.46 -18.55
C ILE A 101 -33.13 -16.35 -17.83
N PRO A 102 -34.06 -17.30 -18.05
CA PRO A 102 -35.43 -17.22 -17.53
C PRO A 102 -35.55 -17.41 -16.00
N ILE A 103 -34.48 -17.86 -15.33
CA ILE A 103 -34.45 -18.07 -13.87
C ILE A 103 -33.83 -16.83 -13.20
N PRO A 104 -34.61 -16.02 -12.46
CA PRO A 104 -34.15 -14.70 -11.98
C PRO A 104 -32.94 -14.75 -11.04
N TRP A 105 -32.91 -15.69 -10.09
CA TRP A 105 -31.81 -15.80 -9.14
C TRP A 105 -30.52 -16.29 -9.80
N LEU A 106 -30.64 -17.14 -10.82
CA LEU A 106 -29.49 -17.67 -11.56
C LEU A 106 -28.94 -16.62 -12.53
N ALA A 107 -29.82 -15.85 -13.17
CA ALA A 107 -29.44 -14.71 -13.99
C ALA A 107 -28.64 -13.71 -13.13
N ALA A 108 -29.17 -13.30 -11.97
CA ALA A 108 -28.49 -12.37 -11.06
C ALA A 108 -27.16 -12.92 -10.52
N LEU A 109 -27.07 -14.21 -10.19
CA LEU A 109 -25.81 -14.83 -9.76
C LEU A 109 -24.74 -14.72 -10.85
N LEU A 110 -25.12 -15.03 -12.09
CA LEU A 110 -24.20 -15.03 -13.21
C LEU A 110 -23.83 -13.60 -13.61
N THR A 111 -24.79 -12.68 -13.72
CA THR A 111 -24.56 -11.28 -14.11
C THR A 111 -23.82 -10.51 -13.03
N ASP A 112 -24.35 -10.48 -11.81
CA ASP A 112 -23.94 -9.55 -10.77
C ASP A 112 -22.91 -10.17 -9.82
N GLY A 113 -23.02 -11.48 -9.57
CA GLY A 113 -22.08 -12.20 -8.71
C GLY A 113 -20.77 -12.57 -9.42
N VAL A 114 -20.89 -13.29 -10.55
CA VAL A 114 -19.74 -13.90 -11.24
C VAL A 114 -19.16 -12.98 -12.31
N ILE A 115 -19.95 -12.54 -13.30
CA ILE A 115 -19.46 -11.77 -14.46
C ILE A 115 -19.01 -10.39 -14.01
N SER A 116 -19.84 -9.65 -13.28
CA SER A 116 -19.47 -8.34 -12.71
C SER A 116 -18.28 -8.48 -11.75
N GLY A 117 -18.28 -9.51 -10.90
CA GLY A 117 -17.16 -9.81 -10.01
C GLY A 117 -15.83 -10.06 -10.74
N VAL A 118 -15.82 -10.91 -11.76
CA VAL A 118 -14.64 -11.19 -12.59
C VAL A 118 -14.22 -9.96 -13.39
N GLY A 119 -15.18 -9.22 -13.96
CA GLY A 119 -14.91 -7.96 -14.67
C GLY A 119 -14.21 -6.96 -13.76
N PHE A 120 -14.73 -6.75 -12.55
CA PHE A 120 -14.12 -5.90 -11.53
C PHE A 120 -12.71 -6.36 -11.14
N ILE A 121 -12.45 -7.67 -11.03
CA ILE A 121 -11.10 -8.18 -10.74
C ILE A 121 -10.14 -7.88 -11.88
N LEU A 122 -10.59 -8.06 -13.12
CA LEU A 122 -9.77 -7.89 -14.31
C LEU A 122 -9.45 -6.42 -14.60
N THR A 123 -10.29 -5.47 -14.19
CA THR A 123 -9.96 -4.05 -14.30
C THR A 123 -8.78 -3.65 -13.39
N PHE A 124 -8.45 -4.39 -12.32
CA PHE A 124 -7.23 -4.12 -11.54
C PHE A 124 -5.94 -4.64 -12.18
N VAL A 125 -6.05 -5.54 -13.15
CA VAL A 125 -4.89 -6.19 -13.75
C VAL A 125 -3.97 -5.19 -14.47
N PRO A 126 -4.47 -4.28 -15.34
CA PRO A 126 -3.60 -3.34 -16.04
C PRO A 126 -2.79 -2.43 -15.10
N PRO A 127 -3.37 -1.74 -14.09
CA PRO A 127 -2.60 -0.92 -13.14
C PRO A 127 -1.46 -1.69 -12.48
N ILE A 128 -1.69 -2.94 -12.11
CA ILE A 128 -0.68 -3.75 -11.41
C ILE A 128 0.44 -4.16 -12.36
N PHE A 129 0.12 -4.55 -13.60
CA PHE A 129 1.13 -4.90 -14.60
C PHE A 129 1.99 -3.69 -14.95
N PHE A 130 1.39 -2.55 -15.28
CA PHE A 130 2.15 -1.34 -15.62
C PHE A 130 2.96 -0.81 -14.42
N LEU A 131 2.46 -0.96 -13.19
CA LEU A 131 3.22 -0.63 -11.98
C LEU A 131 4.47 -1.52 -11.87
N TYR A 132 4.34 -2.84 -12.02
CA TYR A 132 5.49 -3.74 -11.97
C TYR A 132 6.47 -3.53 -13.12
N LEU A 133 5.98 -3.18 -14.31
CA LEU A 133 6.83 -2.79 -15.43
C LEU A 133 7.67 -1.57 -15.07
N ALA A 134 7.04 -0.53 -14.50
CA ALA A 134 7.71 0.70 -14.12
C ALA A 134 8.72 0.48 -12.98
N ILE A 135 8.36 -0.33 -11.96
CA ILE A 135 9.29 -0.73 -10.89
C ILE A 135 10.47 -1.51 -11.46
N SER A 136 10.24 -2.47 -12.36
CA SER A 136 11.31 -3.25 -12.99
C SER A 136 12.30 -2.35 -13.73
N ILE A 137 11.80 -1.34 -14.47
CA ILE A 137 12.67 -0.37 -15.15
C ILE A 137 13.51 0.42 -14.13
N LEU A 138 12.92 0.85 -13.02
CA LEU A 138 13.64 1.60 -11.96
C LEU A 138 14.62 0.72 -11.16
N GLU A 139 14.33 -0.57 -11.04
CA GLU A 139 15.19 -1.56 -10.39
C GLU A 139 16.38 -1.92 -11.27
N ASP A 140 16.13 -2.24 -12.55
CA ASP A 140 17.13 -2.60 -13.56
C ASP A 140 18.10 -1.44 -13.84
N THR A 141 17.61 -0.19 -13.80
CA THR A 141 18.48 1.00 -13.93
C THR A 141 19.38 1.24 -12.72
N GLY A 142 19.14 0.57 -11.60
CA GLY A 142 19.84 0.84 -10.34
C GLY A 142 19.38 2.13 -9.67
N TYR A 143 18.29 2.76 -10.11
CA TYR A 143 17.78 4.00 -9.52
C TYR A 143 17.24 3.78 -8.10
N LEU A 144 16.58 2.64 -7.85
CA LEU A 144 15.99 2.33 -6.54
C LEU A 144 17.02 2.30 -5.39
N SER A 145 18.27 1.89 -5.65
CA SER A 145 19.33 1.89 -4.63
C SER A 145 19.77 3.31 -4.26
N ARG A 146 19.87 4.23 -5.24
CA ARG A 146 20.13 5.66 -5.00
C ARG A 146 18.99 6.34 -4.28
N ALA A 147 17.76 6.07 -4.71
CA ALA A 147 16.55 6.58 -4.07
C ALA A 147 16.50 6.19 -2.59
N ALA A 148 16.82 4.93 -2.26
CA ALA A 148 16.91 4.48 -0.88
C ALA A 148 17.97 5.25 -0.09
N PHE A 149 19.13 5.55 -0.69
CA PHE A 149 20.20 6.34 -0.05
C PHE A 149 19.76 7.77 0.28
N VAL A 150 19.12 8.46 -0.68
CA VAL A 150 18.64 9.83 -0.50
C VAL A 150 17.65 9.93 0.66
N VAL A 151 16.80 8.92 0.84
CA VAL A 151 15.74 8.91 1.85
C VAL A 151 16.17 8.25 3.17
N ASP A 152 17.32 7.58 3.20
CA ASP A 152 17.80 6.82 4.36
C ASP A 152 17.89 7.68 5.62
N ARG A 153 18.44 8.90 5.51
CA ARG A 153 18.53 9.83 6.65
C ARG A 153 17.17 10.16 7.29
N ILE A 154 16.11 10.20 6.48
CA ILE A 154 14.74 10.45 6.96
C ILE A 154 14.18 9.16 7.57
N MET A 155 14.40 8.01 6.95
CA MET A 155 13.94 6.71 7.45
C MET A 155 14.56 6.33 8.80
N VAL A 156 15.88 6.53 8.95
CA VAL A 156 16.59 6.25 10.20
C VAL A 156 16.04 7.09 11.35
N LYS A 157 15.68 8.37 11.10
CA LYS A 157 15.00 9.22 12.10
C LYS A 157 13.63 8.68 12.50
N MET A 158 12.92 8.05 11.56
CA MET A 158 11.64 7.36 11.82
C MET A 158 11.84 5.94 12.37
N GLY A 159 13.09 5.55 12.64
CA GLY A 159 13.45 4.25 13.18
C GLY A 159 13.47 3.10 12.17
N LEU A 160 13.27 3.38 10.88
CA LEU A 160 13.20 2.40 9.80
C LEU A 160 14.51 2.37 8.98
N HIS A 161 14.74 1.26 8.28
CA HIS A 161 15.84 1.12 7.33
C HIS A 161 15.53 1.87 6.02
N GLY A 162 16.49 2.50 5.33
CA GLY A 162 16.27 3.22 4.07
C GLY A 162 15.53 2.42 3.00
N ARG A 163 15.85 1.12 2.86
CA ARG A 163 15.14 0.18 1.96
C ARG A 163 13.65 -0.01 2.29
N SER A 164 13.21 0.28 3.52
CA SER A 164 11.81 0.25 3.93
C SER A 164 10.96 1.30 3.24
N PHE A 165 11.59 2.36 2.73
CA PHE A 165 10.88 3.41 2.00
C PHE A 165 10.25 2.91 0.70
N ILE A 166 10.91 2.00 -0.01
CA ILE A 166 10.42 1.47 -1.29
C ILE A 166 9.04 0.78 -1.08
N PRO A 167 8.87 -0.18 -0.14
CA PRO A 167 7.56 -0.71 0.22
C PRO A 167 6.54 0.35 0.64
N LEU A 168 6.93 1.32 1.48
CA LEU A 168 6.01 2.35 1.96
C LEU A 168 5.49 3.22 0.82
N LEU A 169 6.37 3.62 -0.09
CA LEU A 169 5.98 4.42 -1.24
C LEU A 169 5.09 3.64 -2.22
N LEU A 170 5.40 2.37 -2.46
CA LEU A 170 4.54 1.46 -3.21
C LEU A 170 3.13 1.32 -2.59
N GLY A 171 3.01 1.54 -1.28
CA GLY A 171 1.75 1.53 -0.53
C GLY A 171 0.75 2.58 -1.00
N PHE A 172 1.21 3.73 -1.50
CA PHE A 172 0.34 4.75 -2.11
C PHE A 172 -0.29 4.29 -3.42
N GLY A 173 0.37 3.39 -4.14
CA GLY A 173 -0.21 2.72 -5.30
C GLY A 173 -1.13 1.58 -4.87
N CYS A 174 -0.53 0.50 -4.36
CA CYS A 174 -1.24 -0.71 -3.96
C CYS A 174 -0.57 -1.37 -2.75
N SER A 175 -1.34 -1.54 -1.68
CA SER A 175 -0.85 -2.17 -0.44
C SER A 175 -0.40 -3.62 -0.64
N VAL A 176 -0.91 -4.34 -1.64
CA VAL A 176 -0.46 -5.71 -1.98
C VAL A 176 1.00 -5.68 -2.47
N ALA A 177 1.30 -4.78 -3.41
CA ALA A 177 2.65 -4.63 -3.96
C ALA A 177 3.63 -4.16 -2.87
N ALA A 178 3.20 -3.25 -2.00
CA ALA A 178 3.96 -2.80 -0.84
C ALA A 178 4.34 -3.95 0.11
N VAL A 179 3.35 -4.77 0.50
CA VAL A 179 3.59 -5.91 1.39
C VAL A 179 4.56 -6.91 0.75
N MET A 180 4.42 -7.20 -0.55
CA MET A 180 5.34 -8.09 -1.26
C MET A 180 6.75 -7.50 -1.41
N ALA A 181 6.86 -6.19 -1.60
CA ALA A 181 8.13 -5.48 -1.70
C ALA A 181 8.90 -5.46 -0.37
N SER A 182 8.25 -5.67 0.78
CA SER A 182 8.92 -5.75 2.09
C SER A 182 10.03 -6.81 2.15
N ARG A 183 10.06 -7.77 1.21
CA ARG A 183 11.15 -8.76 1.04
C ARG A 183 12.53 -8.15 0.83
N THR A 184 12.61 -6.92 0.30
CA THR A 184 13.88 -6.22 0.05
C THR A 184 14.43 -5.56 1.32
N VAL A 185 13.65 -5.53 2.41
CA VAL A 185 14.05 -4.98 3.71
C VAL A 185 14.85 -6.03 4.49
N GLU A 186 16.06 -5.65 4.87
CA GLU A 186 16.95 -6.48 5.68
C GLU A 186 16.56 -6.44 7.16
N GLY A 187 16.74 -7.58 7.85
CA GLY A 187 16.34 -7.75 9.25
C GLY A 187 14.86 -8.13 9.41
N LYS A 188 14.60 -9.13 10.27
CA LYS A 188 13.24 -9.66 10.48
C LYS A 188 12.33 -8.61 11.13
N SER A 189 12.83 -7.91 12.14
CA SER A 189 12.13 -6.81 12.83
C SER A 189 11.72 -5.69 11.87
N ASN A 190 12.67 -5.16 11.10
CA ASN A 190 12.42 -4.08 10.16
C ASN A 190 11.44 -4.52 9.06
N ARG A 191 11.66 -5.70 8.46
CA ARG A 191 10.74 -6.25 7.44
C ARG A 191 9.32 -6.38 7.97
N LEU A 192 9.13 -6.91 9.17
CA LEU A 192 7.80 -7.10 9.76
C LEU A 192 7.14 -5.76 10.11
N THR A 193 7.91 -4.80 10.64
CA THR A 193 7.41 -3.44 10.92
C THR A 193 6.98 -2.74 9.64
N THR A 194 7.81 -2.76 8.60
CA THR A 194 7.47 -2.19 7.29
C THR A 194 6.23 -2.85 6.71
N LEU A 195 6.16 -4.19 6.75
CA LEU A 195 5.01 -4.95 6.27
C LEU A 195 3.70 -4.57 6.96
N LEU A 196 3.73 -4.40 8.29
CA LEU A 196 2.54 -4.04 9.06
C LEU A 196 2.14 -2.58 8.84
N VAL A 197 3.10 -1.67 8.68
CA VAL A 197 2.85 -0.23 8.52
C VAL A 197 2.45 0.15 7.09
N SER A 198 2.92 -0.57 6.07
CA SER A 198 2.61 -0.29 4.65
C SER A 198 1.12 -0.08 4.33
N PRO A 199 0.16 -0.84 4.88
CA PRO A 199 -1.26 -0.64 4.59
C PRO A 199 -1.88 0.63 5.23
N LEU A 200 -1.16 1.35 6.10
CA LEU A 200 -1.58 2.66 6.60
C LEU A 200 -1.37 3.77 5.56
N MET A 201 -0.56 3.52 4.53
CA MET A 201 -0.43 4.41 3.38
C MET A 201 -1.73 4.40 2.56
N SER A 202 -2.14 5.58 2.10
CA SER A 202 -3.39 5.72 1.35
C SER A 202 -3.21 5.19 -0.07
N CYS A 203 -3.70 3.98 -0.34
CA CYS A 203 -3.68 3.40 -1.67
C CYS A 203 -4.69 4.08 -2.61
N ALA A 204 -4.43 3.99 -3.92
CA ALA A 204 -5.26 4.61 -4.95
C ALA A 204 -6.74 4.22 -4.88
N GLY A 205 -7.07 3.01 -4.43
CA GLY A 205 -8.45 2.53 -4.29
C GLY A 205 -9.27 3.27 -3.20
N ARG A 206 -8.65 4.07 -2.33
CA ARG A 206 -9.36 4.89 -1.32
C ARG A 206 -9.75 6.26 -1.84
N LEU A 207 -9.04 6.75 -2.85
CA LEU A 207 -9.21 8.10 -3.38
C LEU A 207 -10.64 8.38 -3.88
N PRO A 208 -11.35 7.47 -4.58
CA PRO A 208 -12.74 7.70 -4.97
C PRO A 208 -13.67 7.99 -3.79
N ALA A 209 -13.50 7.26 -2.67
CA ALA A 209 -14.29 7.48 -1.46
C ALA A 209 -14.00 8.85 -0.85
N TYR A 210 -12.73 9.26 -0.81
CA TYR A 210 -12.37 10.58 -0.29
C TYR A 210 -12.91 11.71 -1.15
N ILE A 211 -12.82 11.60 -2.48
CA ILE A 211 -13.31 12.63 -3.39
C ILE A 211 -14.82 12.82 -3.22
N ILE A 212 -15.59 11.74 -3.14
CA ILE A 212 -17.05 11.82 -3.00
C ILE A 212 -17.42 12.38 -1.63
N LEU A 213 -16.86 11.85 -0.54
CA LEU A 213 -17.17 12.34 0.81
C LEU A 213 -16.72 13.80 0.99
N ALA A 214 -15.52 14.15 0.52
CA ALA A 214 -15.03 15.52 0.60
C ALA A 214 -15.82 16.48 -0.30
N GLY A 215 -16.20 16.06 -1.50
CA GLY A 215 -16.98 16.87 -2.44
C GLY A 215 -18.40 17.15 -1.93
N VAL A 216 -19.04 16.17 -1.29
CA VAL A 216 -20.40 16.30 -0.75
C VAL A 216 -20.44 17.12 0.54
N PHE A 217 -19.53 16.86 1.47
CA PHE A 217 -19.59 17.46 2.82
C PHE A 217 -18.70 18.69 3.00
N PHE A 218 -17.67 18.87 2.17
CA PHE A 218 -16.67 19.94 2.28
C PHE A 218 -16.34 20.56 0.91
N PRO A 219 -17.33 21.04 0.14
CA PRO A 219 -17.14 21.45 -1.26
C PRO A 219 -16.05 22.52 -1.43
N ASP A 220 -15.98 23.51 -0.52
CA ASP A 220 -15.00 24.60 -0.59
C ASP A 220 -13.56 24.15 -0.30
N TYR A 221 -13.38 23.02 0.40
CA TYR A 221 -12.09 22.55 0.88
C TYR A 221 -11.81 21.09 0.50
N ALA A 222 -12.50 20.54 -0.50
CA ALA A 222 -12.45 19.12 -0.82
C ALA A 222 -11.01 18.64 -1.11
N GLY A 223 -10.24 19.43 -1.85
CA GLY A 223 -8.82 19.15 -2.12
C GLY A 223 -7.96 19.15 -0.86
N THR A 224 -8.19 20.08 0.07
CA THR A 224 -7.47 20.16 1.35
C THR A 224 -7.82 18.96 2.24
N MET A 225 -9.07 18.51 2.25
CA MET A 225 -9.49 17.32 3.00
C MET A 225 -8.84 16.04 2.48
N VAL A 226 -8.78 15.87 1.15
CA VAL A 226 -8.04 14.75 0.54
C VAL A 226 -6.56 14.84 0.91
N PHE A 227 -5.92 16.01 0.74
CA PHE A 227 -4.52 16.21 1.12
C PHE A 227 -4.27 15.87 2.60
N PHE A 228 -5.16 16.30 3.49
CA PHE A 228 -5.11 16.00 4.91
C PHE A 228 -5.14 14.50 5.19
N MET A 229 -5.95 13.71 4.47
CA MET A 229 -5.95 12.24 4.60
C MET A 229 -4.60 11.61 4.23
N TYR A 230 -3.92 12.10 3.20
CA TYR A 230 -2.59 11.59 2.82
C TYR A 230 -1.54 11.90 3.90
N VAL A 231 -1.54 13.13 4.41
CA VAL A 231 -0.63 13.53 5.50
C VAL A 231 -0.92 12.74 6.78
N LEU A 232 -2.20 12.57 7.13
CA LEU A 232 -2.62 11.78 8.30
C LEU A 232 -2.17 10.32 8.19
N GLY A 233 -2.27 9.72 7.00
CA GLY A 233 -1.81 8.35 6.75
C GLY A 233 -0.31 8.18 6.95
N ILE A 234 0.49 9.11 6.41
CA ILE A 234 1.95 9.14 6.61
C ILE A 234 2.29 9.30 8.09
N LEU A 235 1.65 10.27 8.76
CA LEU A 235 1.89 10.56 10.17
C LEU A 235 1.56 9.34 11.04
N MET A 236 0.42 8.69 10.79
CA MET A 236 0.02 7.50 11.51
C MET A 236 0.95 6.31 11.25
N ALA A 237 1.40 6.14 10.01
CA ALA A 237 2.40 5.14 9.68
C ALA A 237 3.69 5.32 10.47
N VAL A 238 4.18 6.56 10.60
CA VAL A 238 5.38 6.90 11.38
C VAL A 238 5.15 6.63 12.87
N ILE A 239 4.02 7.07 13.44
CA ILE A 239 3.69 6.82 14.86
C ILE A 239 3.68 5.32 15.14
N VAL A 240 2.98 4.53 14.32
CA VAL A 240 2.87 3.08 14.52
C VAL A 240 4.21 2.38 14.34
N ALA A 241 5.03 2.80 13.36
CA ALA A 241 6.38 2.27 13.17
C ALA A 241 7.25 2.48 14.41
N LEU A 242 7.22 3.69 14.99
CA LEU A 242 7.95 4.02 16.22
C LEU A 242 7.44 3.22 17.43
N VAL A 243 6.12 3.07 17.55
CA VAL A 243 5.51 2.24 18.61
C VAL A 243 5.96 0.79 18.49
N PHE A 244 5.87 0.17 17.30
CA PHE A 244 6.27 -1.22 17.10
C PHE A 244 7.77 -1.45 17.33
N LYS A 245 8.61 -0.51 16.89
CA LYS A 245 10.06 -0.59 17.17
C LYS A 245 10.36 -0.55 18.66
N ASN A 246 9.73 0.36 19.41
CA ASN A 246 10.02 0.53 20.84
C ASN A 246 9.36 -0.54 21.73
N THR A 247 8.30 -1.20 21.27
CA THR A 247 7.53 -2.17 22.08
C THR A 247 7.71 -3.62 21.63
N LEU A 248 7.52 -3.91 20.34
CA LEU A 248 7.45 -5.28 19.80
C LEU A 248 8.80 -5.79 19.30
N PHE A 249 9.63 -4.93 18.70
CA PHE A 249 10.84 -5.36 18.00
C PHE A 249 12.08 -4.54 18.38
N ARG A 250 12.63 -4.86 19.56
CA ARG A 250 13.87 -4.30 20.09
C ARG A 250 15.08 -5.02 19.47
N GLU A 251 15.48 -4.62 18.27
CA GLU A 251 16.68 -5.14 17.59
C GLU A 251 17.55 -3.96 17.12
N GLU A 252 18.88 -4.07 17.27
CA GLU A 252 19.84 -3.01 16.93
C GLU A 252 19.84 -2.77 15.42
N SER A 253 19.79 -1.50 15.02
CA SER A 253 19.92 -1.10 13.63
C SER A 253 21.26 -1.60 13.09
N SER A 254 21.24 -2.55 12.15
CA SER A 254 22.44 -2.93 11.41
C SER A 254 23.04 -1.68 10.76
N SER A 255 24.33 -1.44 10.99
CA SER A 255 25.08 -0.38 10.31
C SER A 255 24.96 -0.59 8.80
N LEU A 256 24.35 0.37 8.11
CA LEU A 256 23.99 0.27 6.71
C LEU A 256 25.26 0.30 5.86
N LEU A 257 25.71 -0.87 5.40
CA LEU A 257 26.73 -1.00 4.37
C LEU A 257 25.99 -1.27 3.06
N MET A 258 25.54 -0.19 2.39
CA MET A 258 24.79 -0.31 1.16
C MET A 258 25.74 -0.20 -0.04
N GLU A 259 26.05 -1.35 -0.64
CA GLU A 259 26.72 -1.39 -1.93
C GLU A 259 25.81 -0.76 -3.00
N LEU A 260 26.25 0.35 -3.59
CA LEU A 260 25.56 0.96 -4.72
C LEU A 260 25.76 0.08 -5.96
N SER A 261 24.66 -0.40 -6.55
CA SER A 261 24.70 -1.12 -7.83
C SER A 261 25.24 -0.23 -8.96
N MET A 262 25.84 -0.76 -10.01
CA MET A 262 26.19 0.06 -11.19
C MET A 262 24.93 0.42 -12.00
N TYR A 263 24.92 1.56 -12.70
CA TYR A 263 23.86 1.84 -13.68
C TYR A 263 23.90 0.79 -14.79
N GLN A 264 22.74 0.21 -15.07
CA GLN A 264 22.57 -0.73 -16.17
C GLN A 264 21.40 -0.25 -17.04
N MET A 265 21.50 -0.49 -18.35
CA MET A 265 20.37 -0.22 -19.24
C MET A 265 19.34 -1.35 -19.09
N PRO A 266 18.07 -1.04 -18.83
CA PRO A 266 17.03 -2.05 -18.68
C PRO A 266 16.82 -2.78 -20.00
N THR A 267 16.81 -4.10 -19.97
CA THR A 267 16.49 -4.90 -21.17
C THR A 267 14.98 -5.02 -21.30
N ALA A 268 14.42 -4.59 -22.44
CA ALA A 268 12.96 -4.64 -22.65
C ALA A 268 12.39 -6.05 -22.40
N HIS A 269 13.10 -7.09 -22.86
CA HIS A 269 12.69 -8.49 -22.65
C HIS A 269 12.68 -8.88 -21.16
N GLY A 270 13.65 -8.42 -20.38
CA GLY A 270 13.72 -8.63 -18.94
C GLY A 270 12.55 -7.96 -18.22
N SER A 271 12.32 -6.67 -18.51
CA SER A 271 11.26 -5.90 -17.85
C SER A 271 9.85 -6.42 -18.19
N PHE A 272 9.60 -6.83 -19.44
CA PHE A 272 8.33 -7.47 -19.83
C PHE A 272 8.12 -8.83 -19.16
N ARG A 273 9.18 -9.64 -19.04
CA ARG A 273 9.09 -10.94 -18.36
C ARG A 273 8.83 -10.77 -16.86
N HIS A 274 9.52 -9.82 -16.22
CA HIS A 274 9.29 -9.47 -14.82
C HIS A 274 7.85 -8.98 -14.58
N MET A 275 7.35 -8.10 -15.45
CA MET A 275 5.96 -7.66 -15.42
C MET A 275 5.00 -8.86 -15.49
N TRP A 276 5.21 -9.77 -16.45
CA TRP A 276 4.34 -10.93 -16.66
C TRP A 276 4.36 -11.89 -15.46
N ASP A 277 5.54 -12.25 -14.97
CA ASP A 277 5.70 -13.19 -13.86
C ASP A 277 5.07 -12.64 -12.57
N ARG A 278 5.32 -11.36 -12.26
CA ARG A 278 4.76 -10.70 -11.06
C ARG A 278 3.25 -10.48 -11.20
N GLY A 279 2.79 -10.05 -12.37
CA GLY A 279 1.38 -9.84 -12.66
C GLY A 279 0.57 -11.14 -12.59
N MET A 280 1.11 -12.25 -13.10
CA MET A 280 0.44 -13.55 -13.04
C MET A 280 0.35 -14.11 -11.61
N VAL A 281 1.32 -13.80 -10.75
CA VAL A 281 1.23 -14.11 -9.32
C VAL A 281 0.04 -13.39 -8.68
N PHE A 282 -0.22 -12.13 -9.03
CA PHE A 282 -1.38 -11.39 -8.55
C PHE A 282 -2.70 -12.06 -9.00
N ILE A 283 -2.86 -12.36 -10.29
CA ILE A 283 -4.08 -12.98 -10.83
C ILE A 283 -4.38 -14.31 -10.12
N LYS A 284 -3.36 -15.19 -9.99
CA LYS A 284 -3.54 -16.52 -9.39
C LYS A 284 -3.89 -16.47 -7.90
N HIS A 285 -3.38 -15.48 -7.16
CA HIS A 285 -3.55 -15.45 -5.70
C HIS A 285 -4.64 -14.48 -5.28
N ALA A 286 -4.63 -13.24 -5.76
CA ALA A 286 -5.62 -12.22 -5.38
C ALA A 286 -6.96 -12.44 -6.08
N GLY A 287 -6.95 -12.88 -7.35
CA GLY A 287 -8.18 -13.10 -8.12
C GLY A 287 -9.10 -14.13 -7.49
N GLY A 288 -8.56 -15.21 -6.91
CA GLY A 288 -9.35 -16.22 -6.21
C GLY A 288 -10.09 -15.66 -4.99
N TYR A 289 -9.40 -14.88 -4.14
CA TYR A 289 -10.04 -14.27 -2.97
C TYR A 289 -11.11 -13.24 -3.35
N LEU A 290 -10.86 -12.45 -4.39
CA LEU A 290 -11.82 -11.45 -4.85
C LEU A 290 -13.06 -12.09 -5.49
N LEU A 291 -12.91 -13.19 -6.24
CA LEU A 291 -14.03 -13.89 -6.87
C LEU A 291 -14.92 -14.56 -5.82
N VAL A 292 -14.32 -15.26 -4.85
CA VAL A 292 -15.09 -15.84 -3.74
C VAL A 292 -15.80 -14.73 -2.98
N GLY A 293 -15.11 -13.61 -2.73
CA GLY A 293 -15.72 -12.45 -2.12
C GLY A 293 -16.91 -11.94 -2.93
N SER A 294 -16.82 -11.77 -4.25
CA SER A 294 -17.89 -11.15 -5.04
C SER A 294 -19.16 -11.99 -5.03
N ILE A 295 -19.00 -13.31 -5.09
CA ILE A 295 -20.12 -14.27 -4.96
C ILE A 295 -20.75 -14.20 -3.57
N VAL A 296 -19.92 -14.17 -2.52
CA VAL A 296 -20.42 -14.05 -1.14
C VAL A 296 -21.16 -12.73 -0.95
N MET A 297 -20.63 -11.63 -1.47
CA MET A 297 -21.27 -10.32 -1.35
C MET A 297 -22.59 -10.25 -2.10
N TRP A 298 -22.63 -10.77 -3.33
CA TRP A 298 -23.88 -10.90 -4.07
C TRP A 298 -24.90 -11.74 -3.31
N PHE A 299 -24.47 -12.86 -2.71
CA PHE A 299 -25.37 -13.69 -1.92
C PHE A 299 -25.90 -12.94 -0.70
N LEU A 300 -25.04 -12.22 0.03
CA LEU A 300 -25.42 -11.44 1.20
C LEU A 300 -26.36 -10.28 0.86
N SER A 301 -26.19 -9.64 -0.31
CA SER A 301 -27.04 -8.52 -0.72
C SER A 301 -28.35 -8.96 -1.37
N ALA A 302 -28.37 -10.10 -2.09
CA ALA A 302 -29.54 -10.54 -2.85
C ALA A 302 -30.48 -11.47 -2.08
N PHE A 303 -30.00 -12.15 -1.04
CA PHE A 303 -30.81 -13.02 -0.19
C PHE A 303 -31.04 -12.44 1.20
N GLY A 304 -32.20 -12.73 1.76
CA GLY A 304 -32.50 -12.53 3.18
C GLY A 304 -33.43 -13.62 3.69
N LEU A 305 -34.03 -13.38 4.86
CA LEU A 305 -34.94 -14.34 5.50
C LEU A 305 -36.20 -14.62 4.67
N GLY A 306 -36.62 -13.66 3.83
CA GLY A 306 -37.75 -13.78 2.91
C GLY A 306 -37.44 -14.46 1.57
N GLY A 307 -36.20 -14.91 1.33
CA GLY A 307 -35.77 -15.53 0.08
C GLY A 307 -34.98 -14.58 -0.84
N PHE A 308 -35.07 -14.80 -2.15
CA PHE A 308 -34.35 -14.01 -3.17
C PHE A 308 -35.12 -12.72 -3.53
N GLY A 309 -34.40 -11.61 -3.65
CA GLY A 309 -34.98 -10.33 -4.08
C GLY A 309 -35.71 -9.56 -2.99
N VAL A 310 -35.32 -9.77 -1.72
CA VAL A 310 -35.79 -8.95 -0.59
C VAL A 310 -35.20 -7.53 -0.67
N PRO A 311 -35.85 -6.52 -0.05
CA PRO A 311 -35.25 -5.21 0.13
C PRO A 311 -33.86 -5.30 0.79
N ILE A 312 -32.93 -4.43 0.40
CA ILE A 312 -31.54 -4.47 0.87
C ILE A 312 -31.46 -4.40 2.41
N ASP A 313 -32.37 -3.68 3.06
CA ASP A 313 -32.45 -3.58 4.52
C ASP A 313 -32.74 -4.93 5.22
N GLU A 314 -33.55 -5.79 4.59
CA GLU A 314 -33.91 -7.13 5.10
C GLU A 314 -32.98 -8.25 4.59
N SER A 315 -32.04 -7.92 3.71
CA SER A 315 -31.03 -8.86 3.22
C SER A 315 -30.10 -9.32 4.35
N TYR A 316 -29.38 -10.42 4.15
CA TYR A 316 -28.36 -10.87 5.12
C TYR A 316 -27.31 -9.79 5.37
N LEU A 317 -26.98 -8.99 4.35
CA LEU A 317 -26.12 -7.83 4.47
C LEU A 317 -26.72 -6.79 5.43
N GLY A 318 -27.99 -6.42 5.25
CA GLY A 318 -28.68 -5.47 6.12
C GLY A 318 -28.73 -5.97 7.58
N LEU A 319 -29.05 -7.25 7.79
CA LEU A 319 -29.03 -7.89 9.11
C LEU A 319 -27.65 -7.83 9.78
N ILE A 320 -26.57 -8.09 9.04
CA ILE A 320 -25.20 -7.98 9.56
C ILE A 320 -24.87 -6.50 9.85
N GLY A 321 -25.30 -5.58 8.98
CA GLY A 321 -25.15 -4.14 9.15
C GLY A 321 -25.77 -3.65 10.46
N HIS A 322 -27.05 -3.98 10.70
CA HIS A 322 -27.78 -3.67 11.93
C HIS A 322 -27.17 -4.33 13.16
N ALA A 323 -26.65 -5.56 13.05
CA ALA A 323 -26.00 -6.24 14.16
C ALA A 323 -24.68 -5.56 14.58
N ILE A 324 -23.93 -5.00 13.62
CA ILE A 324 -22.64 -4.34 13.86
C ILE A 324 -22.82 -2.84 14.17
N GLN A 325 -23.92 -2.22 13.72
CA GLN A 325 -24.22 -0.80 13.91
C GLN A 325 -24.01 -0.29 15.34
N PRO A 326 -24.40 -0.98 16.44
CA PRO A 326 -24.23 -0.47 17.79
C PRO A 326 -22.77 -0.13 18.15
N ILE A 327 -21.81 -0.84 17.55
CA ILE A 327 -20.38 -0.58 17.76
C ILE A 327 -19.97 0.74 17.08
N PHE A 328 -20.56 1.06 15.93
CA PHE A 328 -20.24 2.25 15.14
C PHE A 328 -21.19 3.43 15.35
N ALA A 329 -22.27 3.25 16.10
CA ALA A 329 -23.19 4.32 16.48
C ALA A 329 -22.48 5.53 17.14
N PRO A 330 -21.44 5.37 17.99
CA PRO A 330 -20.68 6.50 18.54
C PRO A 330 -19.93 7.33 17.49
N LEU A 331 -19.71 6.82 16.28
CA LEU A 331 -19.10 7.52 15.14
C LEU A 331 -20.14 8.18 14.22
N GLY A 332 -21.43 8.00 14.53
CA GLY A 332 -22.54 8.46 13.68
C GLY A 332 -22.75 7.62 12.43
N PHE A 333 -22.25 6.38 12.36
CA PHE A 333 -22.45 5.52 11.18
C PHE A 333 -23.78 4.77 11.26
N GLY A 334 -24.61 4.92 10.23
CA GLY A 334 -25.79 4.08 9.98
C GLY A 334 -25.41 2.66 9.54
N TRP A 335 -26.41 1.78 9.51
CA TRP A 335 -26.24 0.39 9.05
C TRP A 335 -25.80 0.33 7.58
N GLU A 336 -26.16 1.33 6.77
CA GLU A 336 -25.80 1.47 5.36
C GLU A 336 -24.28 1.65 5.21
N VAL A 337 -23.70 2.54 6.02
CA VAL A 337 -22.25 2.80 6.04
C VAL A 337 -21.50 1.58 6.55
N VAL A 338 -21.98 0.97 7.63
CA VAL A 338 -21.39 -0.24 8.20
C VAL A 338 -21.41 -1.38 7.18
N SER A 339 -22.53 -1.56 6.48
CA SER A 339 -22.67 -2.54 5.39
C SER A 339 -21.70 -2.24 4.26
N ALA A 340 -21.56 -0.98 3.84
CA ALA A 340 -20.61 -0.57 2.81
C ALA A 340 -19.14 -0.83 3.22
N LEU A 341 -18.79 -0.66 4.49
CA LEU A 341 -17.44 -0.96 5.00
C LEU A 341 -17.10 -2.45 4.92
N ILE A 342 -18.10 -3.34 4.99
CA ILE A 342 -17.91 -4.79 4.77
C ILE A 342 -17.47 -5.05 3.32
N PHE A 343 -18.09 -4.40 2.34
CA PHE A 343 -17.64 -4.46 0.93
C PHE A 343 -16.25 -3.86 0.77
N GLY A 344 -15.96 -2.78 1.51
CA GLY A 344 -14.66 -2.15 1.52
C GLY A 344 -13.51 -3.10 1.89
N PHE A 345 -13.76 -4.06 2.79
CA PHE A 345 -12.78 -5.06 3.17
C PHE A 345 -12.35 -5.94 1.98
N MET A 346 -13.22 -6.15 1.00
CA MET A 346 -12.81 -6.82 -0.23
C MET A 346 -12.00 -5.92 -1.15
N ALA A 347 -12.55 -4.73 -1.46
CA ALA A 347 -11.93 -3.74 -2.30
C ALA A 347 -12.32 -2.34 -1.84
N LYS A 348 -11.33 -1.45 -1.68
CA LYS A 348 -11.56 -0.15 -1.02
C LYS A 348 -12.51 0.76 -1.80
N GLU A 349 -12.48 0.71 -3.13
CA GLU A 349 -13.43 1.43 -3.98
C GLU A 349 -14.85 0.86 -3.93
N ALA A 350 -15.02 -0.40 -3.53
CA ALA A 350 -16.35 -1.01 -3.41
C ALA A 350 -17.19 -0.34 -2.31
N ILE A 351 -16.59 0.47 -1.43
CA ILE A 351 -17.32 1.30 -0.47
C ILE A 351 -18.24 2.28 -1.21
N VAL A 352 -17.71 2.99 -2.22
CA VAL A 352 -18.49 3.95 -3.00
C VAL A 352 -19.57 3.23 -3.80
N GLN A 353 -19.20 2.12 -4.43
CA GLN A 353 -20.14 1.33 -5.24
C GLN A 353 -21.29 0.80 -4.38
N SER A 354 -20.99 0.23 -3.21
CA SER A 354 -22.01 -0.26 -2.28
C SER A 354 -22.86 0.86 -1.71
N LEU A 355 -22.30 2.01 -1.32
CA LEU A 355 -23.09 3.19 -0.92
C LEU A 355 -24.02 3.63 -2.04
N SER A 356 -23.55 3.63 -3.30
CA SER A 356 -24.40 3.96 -4.45
C SER A 356 -25.55 2.97 -4.61
N VAL A 357 -25.33 1.66 -4.42
CA VAL A 357 -26.39 0.65 -4.52
C VAL A 357 -27.37 0.76 -3.36
N ILE A 358 -26.88 0.92 -2.13
CA ILE A 358 -27.71 0.98 -0.92
C ILE A 358 -28.58 2.25 -0.91
N TYR A 359 -28.02 3.40 -1.29
CA TYR A 359 -28.73 4.68 -1.27
C TYR A 359 -29.48 5.02 -2.57
N ALA A 360 -29.02 4.58 -3.75
CA ALA A 360 -29.62 4.98 -5.04
C ALA A 360 -30.68 4.00 -5.59
N VAL A 361 -30.74 2.75 -5.13
CA VAL A 361 -31.70 1.75 -5.68
C VAL A 361 -33.14 1.91 -5.14
N GLY A 362 -33.38 2.82 -4.17
CA GLY A 362 -34.71 2.98 -3.55
C GLY A 362 -35.55 4.20 -3.97
N SER A 363 -34.95 5.28 -4.47
CA SER A 363 -35.60 6.60 -4.41
C SER A 363 -35.48 7.50 -5.65
N GLY A 364 -34.65 7.17 -6.65
CA GLY A 364 -34.41 8.06 -7.80
C GLY A 364 -33.69 9.37 -7.44
N ILE A 365 -33.10 9.43 -6.24
CA ILE A 365 -32.40 10.57 -5.66
C ILE A 365 -30.89 10.44 -5.97
N THR A 366 -30.18 11.57 -6.12
CA THR A 366 -28.72 11.56 -6.30
C THR A 366 -28.02 11.10 -5.02
N LEU A 367 -26.91 10.36 -5.14
CA LEU A 367 -26.12 9.88 -3.99
C LEU A 367 -25.75 11.00 -3.01
N GLU A 368 -25.45 12.19 -3.53
CA GLU A 368 -25.07 13.35 -2.73
C GLU A 368 -26.17 13.76 -1.75
N SER A 369 -27.42 13.85 -2.21
CA SER A 369 -28.54 14.25 -1.36
C SER A 369 -28.96 13.17 -0.38
N ALA A 370 -28.80 11.88 -0.74
CA ALA A 370 -29.00 10.77 0.18
C ALA A 370 -27.94 10.75 1.31
N LEU A 371 -26.67 11.05 0.99
CA LEU A 371 -25.59 11.15 1.98
C LEU A 371 -25.80 12.33 2.94
N LEU A 372 -26.18 13.50 2.42
CA LEU A 372 -26.47 14.68 3.24
C LEU A 372 -27.65 14.46 4.20
N ALA A 373 -28.61 13.62 3.83
CA ALA A 373 -29.75 13.29 4.70
C ALA A 373 -29.41 12.26 5.79
N SER A 374 -28.40 11.42 5.57
CA SER A 374 -28.08 10.27 6.43
C SER A 374 -26.91 10.51 7.40
N ILE A 375 -25.95 11.37 7.04
CA ILE A 375 -24.69 11.52 7.76
C ILE A 375 -24.38 13.01 7.99
N THR A 376 -23.77 13.35 9.14
CA THR A 376 -23.28 14.70 9.43
C THR A 376 -21.87 14.93 8.89
N PRO A 377 -21.42 16.19 8.66
CA PRO A 377 -20.04 16.47 8.22
C PRO A 377 -18.98 15.89 9.16
N ALA A 378 -19.20 15.93 10.48
CA ALA A 378 -18.30 15.32 11.47
C ALA A 378 -18.19 13.79 11.31
N SER A 379 -19.31 13.13 11.05
CA SER A 379 -19.34 11.69 10.78
C SER A 379 -18.71 11.35 9.42
N ALA A 380 -18.89 12.18 8.39
CA ALA A 380 -18.22 12.01 7.11
C ALA A 380 -16.68 12.10 7.24
N LEU A 381 -16.18 13.06 8.04
CA LEU A 381 -14.76 13.15 8.36
C LEU A 381 -14.27 11.89 9.10
N ALA A 382 -15.00 11.45 10.12
CA ALA A 382 -14.70 10.21 10.83
C ALA A 382 -14.69 8.99 9.89
N LEU A 383 -15.60 8.94 8.92
CA LEU A 383 -15.65 7.89 7.89
C LEU A 383 -14.43 7.94 6.98
N MET A 384 -13.99 9.11 6.52
CA MET A 384 -12.77 9.24 5.72
C MET A 384 -11.54 8.73 6.49
N VAL A 385 -11.41 9.11 7.77
CA VAL A 385 -10.34 8.65 8.66
C VAL A 385 -10.43 7.14 8.92
N PHE A 386 -11.64 6.61 9.09
CA PHE A 386 -11.85 5.17 9.24
C PHE A 386 -11.41 4.42 7.97
N ILE A 387 -11.84 4.88 6.79
CA ILE A 387 -11.46 4.31 5.48
C ILE A 387 -9.93 4.30 5.28
N LEU A 388 -9.25 5.33 5.78
CA LEU A 388 -7.79 5.46 5.75
C LEU A 388 -7.07 4.42 6.62
N LEU A 389 -7.61 4.08 7.78
CA LEU A 389 -6.84 3.32 8.79
C LEU A 389 -7.32 1.87 8.98
N TYR A 390 -8.55 1.56 8.56
CA TYR A 390 -9.11 0.23 8.79
C TYR A 390 -8.48 -0.85 7.91
N ILE A 391 -8.79 -2.11 8.27
CA ILE A 391 -8.31 -3.35 7.66
C ILE A 391 -8.07 -3.22 6.16
N PRO A 392 -6.89 -3.59 5.63
CA PRO A 392 -6.63 -3.53 4.21
C PRO A 392 -7.47 -4.54 3.44
N CYS A 393 -7.46 -4.43 2.12
CA CYS A 393 -8.24 -5.33 1.27
C CYS A 393 -7.86 -6.80 1.48
N ILE A 394 -8.78 -7.73 1.20
CA ILE A 394 -8.59 -9.18 1.35
C ILE A 394 -7.31 -9.68 0.64
N ALA A 395 -6.99 -9.10 -0.52
CA ALA A 395 -5.75 -9.41 -1.25
C ALA A 395 -4.50 -9.05 -0.46
N THR A 396 -4.52 -7.93 0.28
CA THR A 396 -3.41 -7.48 1.13
C THR A 396 -3.29 -8.38 2.35
N VAL A 397 -4.41 -8.74 3.00
CA VAL A 397 -4.41 -9.69 4.13
C VAL A 397 -3.84 -11.05 3.69
N GLY A 398 -4.21 -11.53 2.51
CA GLY A 398 -3.63 -12.73 1.90
C GLY A 398 -2.13 -12.61 1.65
N ALA A 399 -1.66 -11.45 1.17
CA ALA A 399 -0.23 -11.17 1.01
C ALA A 399 0.51 -11.15 2.35
N VAL A 400 -0.06 -10.51 3.39
CA VAL A 400 0.51 -10.49 4.75
C VAL A 400 0.68 -11.92 5.27
N LYS A 401 -0.34 -12.77 5.13
CA LYS A 401 -0.27 -14.18 5.54
C LYS A 401 0.86 -14.93 4.82
N LYS A 402 1.02 -14.69 3.51
CA LYS A 402 2.05 -15.33 2.69
C LYS A 402 3.46 -14.85 3.05
N GLU A 403 3.64 -13.55 3.29
CA GLU A 403 4.94 -12.97 3.61
C GLU A 403 5.40 -13.27 5.04
N THR A 404 4.48 -13.28 6.00
CA THR A 404 4.78 -13.57 7.41
C THR A 404 4.84 -15.07 7.71
N GLY A 405 4.22 -15.91 6.87
CA GLY A 405 4.09 -17.35 7.09
C GLY A 405 3.28 -17.71 8.34
N SER A 406 2.59 -16.75 8.96
CA SER A 406 1.96 -16.92 10.27
C SER A 406 0.58 -16.28 10.33
N VAL A 407 -0.41 -17.08 10.71
CA VAL A 407 -1.79 -16.61 10.93
C VAL A 407 -1.85 -15.65 12.12
N LYS A 408 -0.97 -15.82 13.13
CA LYS A 408 -0.92 -14.93 14.30
C LYS A 408 -0.64 -13.48 13.90
N TRP A 409 0.35 -13.27 13.02
CA TRP A 409 0.69 -11.93 12.51
C TRP A 409 -0.39 -11.35 11.61
N THR A 410 -1.10 -12.21 10.88
CA THR A 410 -2.21 -11.78 10.02
C THR A 410 -3.39 -11.28 10.86
N ILE A 411 -3.79 -12.02 11.89
CA ILE A 411 -4.86 -11.61 12.82
C ILE A 411 -4.44 -10.37 13.60
N PHE A 412 -3.18 -10.30 14.05
CA PHE A 412 -2.64 -9.11 14.70
C PHE A 412 -2.77 -7.90 13.78
N SER A 413 -2.36 -8.01 12.50
CA SER A 413 -2.49 -6.94 11.50
C SER A 413 -3.91 -6.39 11.42
N VAL A 414 -4.89 -7.28 11.26
CA VAL A 414 -6.31 -6.92 11.14
C VAL A 414 -6.83 -6.27 12.43
N GLY A 415 -6.51 -6.87 13.59
CA GLY A 415 -7.00 -6.42 14.89
C GLY A 415 -6.46 -5.05 15.28
N TYR A 416 -5.15 -4.82 15.17
CA TYR A 416 -4.57 -3.53 15.57
C TYR A 416 -5.06 -2.41 14.64
N GLN A 417 -5.23 -2.67 13.34
CA GLN A 417 -5.74 -1.68 12.38
C GLN A 417 -7.19 -1.31 12.67
N LEU A 418 -8.04 -2.26 13.03
CA LEU A 418 -9.41 -1.96 13.46
C LEU A 418 -9.46 -1.08 14.70
N ILE A 419 -8.69 -1.45 15.73
CA ILE A 419 -8.65 -0.70 17.00
C ILE A 419 -8.13 0.71 16.76
N LEU A 420 -7.05 0.83 15.99
CA LEU A 420 -6.47 2.11 15.62
C LEU A 420 -7.45 2.95 14.80
N ALA A 421 -8.06 2.39 13.77
CA ALA A 421 -9.02 3.10 12.93
C ALA A 421 -10.22 3.59 13.72
N TYR A 422 -10.78 2.75 14.59
CA TYR A 422 -11.90 3.14 15.45
C TYR A 422 -11.51 4.25 16.41
N GLY A 423 -10.38 4.11 17.11
CA GLY A 423 -9.92 5.11 18.09
C GLY A 423 -9.61 6.47 17.46
N VAL A 424 -8.92 6.47 16.31
CA VAL A 424 -8.58 7.72 15.60
C VAL A 424 -9.83 8.33 14.98
N ALA A 425 -10.71 7.54 14.34
CA ALA A 425 -11.97 8.06 13.79
C ALA A 425 -12.87 8.65 14.89
N TYR A 426 -12.92 8.04 16.07
CA TYR A 426 -13.70 8.55 17.20
C TYR A 426 -13.17 9.88 17.72
N LEU A 427 -11.84 10.01 17.83
CA LEU A 427 -11.20 11.27 18.18
C LEU A 427 -11.52 12.37 17.16
N PHE A 428 -11.47 12.05 15.86
CA PHE A 428 -11.82 12.99 14.80
C PHE A 428 -13.32 13.31 14.74
N PHE A 429 -14.20 12.39 15.12
CA PHE A 429 -15.64 12.64 15.26
C PHE A 429 -15.91 13.68 16.35
N ILE A 430 -15.30 13.53 17.53
CA ILE A 430 -15.43 14.48 18.64
C ILE A 430 -14.88 15.86 18.25
N ILE A 431 -13.68 15.90 17.65
CA ILE A 431 -13.07 17.16 17.21
C ILE A 431 -13.92 17.80 16.11
N GLY A 432 -14.38 17.03 15.13
CA GLY A 432 -15.27 17.51 14.06
C GLY A 432 -16.59 18.06 14.60
N GLY A 433 -17.15 17.42 15.63
CA GLY A 433 -18.33 17.92 16.34
C GLY A 433 -18.11 19.24 17.11
N LEU A 434 -16.87 19.66 17.36
CA LEU A 434 -16.57 20.97 17.94
C LEU A 434 -16.40 22.07 16.88
N PHE A 435 -16.03 21.70 15.64
CA PHE A 435 -15.76 22.63 14.54
C PHE A 435 -16.93 22.79 13.56
N PHE A 436 -17.77 21.77 13.39
CA PHE A 436 -18.83 21.69 12.37
C PHE A 436 -20.27 21.67 12.95
N VAL A 437 -20.45 22.07 14.21
CA VAL A 437 -21.78 22.30 14.82
C VAL A 437 -22.29 23.70 14.52
#